data_AF-A0A946S6G9-F1
#
_entry.id   AF-A0A946S6G9-F1
#
_cell.length_a   1.000
_cell.length_b   1.000
_cell.length_c   1.000
_cell.angle_alpha   90.00
_cell.angle_beta   90.00
_cell.angle_gamma   90.00
#
_symmetry.space_group_name_H-M   'P 1'
#
loop_
_entity.id
_entity.type
_entity.pdbx_description
1 polymer ?
#
loop_
_entity_poly.entity_id
_entity_poly.type
_entity_poly.pdbx_seq_one_letter_code
_entity_poly.pdbx_strand_id
1 'polypeptide(L)' 'TFSVLETDVNGCVGEEVTLLVNIIFNSVEDINFNTGTLTKITDVLGRESNEESNVPLFYIFDDGIVEKRIIME' A
#
# COMPACT_ATOMS: atom_id res chain seq x y z
N THR A 1 4.91 -5.43 21.36
CA THR A 1 5.77 -5.74 22.51
C THR A 1 7.19 -5.79 22.01
N PHE A 2 8.08 -5.02 22.61
CA PHE A 2 9.51 -5.09 22.30
C PHE A 2 10.19 -5.83 23.43
N SER A 3 10.98 -6.85 23.09
CA SER A 3 11.85 -7.49 24.07
C SER A 3 13.30 -7.33 23.65
N VAL A 4 14.15 -7.18 24.66
CA VAL A 4 15.59 -7.07 24.51
C VAL A 4 16.22 -8.17 25.34
N LEU A 5 17.12 -8.92 24.71
CA LEU A 5 17.94 -9.93 25.35
C LEU A 5 19.39 -9.45 25.33
N GLU A 6 19.95 -9.25 26.52
CA GLU A 6 21.36 -8.89 26.65
C GLU A 6 22.22 -10.16 26.72
N THR A 7 23.40 -10.11 26.09
CA THR A 7 24.41 -11.15 26.23
C THR A 7 25.77 -10.49 26.45
N ASP A 8 26.51 -10.96 27.45
CA ASP A 8 27.85 -10.44 27.73
C ASP A 8 28.90 -11.00 26.75
N VAL A 9 30.13 -10.49 26.85
CA VAL A 9 31.27 -10.93 26.00
C VAL A 9 31.65 -12.40 26.20
N ASN A 10 31.17 -13.04 27.27
CA ASN A 10 31.43 -14.44 27.60
C ASN A 10 30.27 -15.35 27.16
N GLY A 11 29.19 -14.80 26.60
CA GLY A 11 28.01 -15.54 26.16
C GLY A 11 26.98 -15.80 27.26
N CYS A 12 27.08 -15.15 28.43
CA CYS A 12 26.07 -15.24 29.47
C CYS A 12 24.85 -14.40 29.08
N VAL A 13 23.66 -15.01 29.14
CA VAL A 13 22.40 -14.38 28.77
C VAL A 13 21.77 -13.75 30.02
N GLY A 14 21.50 -12.45 29.93
CA GLY A 14 20.81 -11.69 30.98
C GLY A 14 19.30 -11.94 31.01
N GLU A 15 18.61 -11.31 31.96
CA GLU A 15 17.15 -11.36 32.05
C GLU A 15 16.52 -10.64 30.84
N GLU A 16 15.48 -11.24 30.25
CA GLU A 16 14.76 -10.64 29.13
C GLU A 16 13.90 -9.46 29.63
N VAL A 17 14.20 -8.26 29.14
CA VAL A 17 13.42 -7.07 29.45
C VAL A 17 12.31 -6.92 28.41
N THR A 18 11.06 -6.94 28.87
CA THR A 18 9.87 -6.80 28.00
C THR A 18 9.20 -5.45 28.22
N LEU A 19 9.03 -4.68 27.14
CA LEU A 19 8.29 -3.41 27.13
C LEU A 19 6.95 -3.56 26.38
N LEU A 20 5.88 -3.21 27.08
CA LEU A 20 4.54 -3.07 26.51
C LEU A 20 4.38 -1.66 25.95
N VAL A 21 4.32 -1.55 24.63
CA VAL A 21 4.11 -0.28 23.91
C VAL A 21 2.72 -0.28 23.30
N ASN A 22 1.90 0.71 23.68
CA ASN A 22 0.62 0.98 23.05
C ASN A 22 0.82 2.02 21.94
N ILE A 23 0.68 1.60 20.68
CA ILE A 23 0.76 2.50 19.53
C ILE A 23 -0.65 2.96 19.17
N ILE A 24 -0.87 4.29 19.16
CA ILE A 24 -2.12 4.92 18.74
C ILE A 24 -1.83 5.64 17.43
N PHE A 25 -2.39 5.14 16.33
CA PHE A 25 -2.28 5.78 15.02
C PHE A 25 -3.42 6.79 14.88
N ASN A 26 -3.12 8.05 14.56
CA ASN A 26 -4.13 9.07 14.29
C ASN A 26 -4.59 9.05 12.81
N SER A 27 -3.72 8.58 11.92
CA SER A 27 -4.00 8.39 10.50
C SER A 27 -3.05 7.33 9.95
N VAL A 28 -3.55 6.54 9.00
CA VAL A 28 -2.72 5.72 8.11
C VAL A 28 -2.62 6.48 6.80
N GLU A 29 -1.40 6.72 6.34
CA GLU A 29 -1.14 7.28 5.02
C GLU A 29 -0.49 6.16 4.22
N ASP A 30 -1.16 5.72 3.15
CA ASP A 30 -0.58 4.75 2.22
C ASP A 30 0.56 5.47 1.49
N ILE A 31 1.79 5.15 1.87
CA ILE A 31 2.98 5.65 1.18
C ILE A 31 3.14 4.82 -0.11
N ASN A 32 2.29 5.09 -1.11
CA ASN A 32 2.43 4.49 -2.43
C ASN A 32 3.70 5.04 -3.10
N PHE A 33 4.82 4.35 -2.92
CA PHE A 33 6.14 4.71 -3.47
C PHE A 33 6.27 4.46 -4.99
N ASN A 34 5.24 3.91 -5.63
CA ASN A 34 5.15 3.80 -7.07
C ASN A 34 3.70 4.03 -7.45
N THR A 35 3.41 5.13 -8.13
CA THR A 35 2.23 5.17 -8.98
C THR A 35 2.59 4.30 -10.17
N GLY A 36 2.01 3.11 -10.29
CA GLY A 36 2.24 2.23 -11.43
C GLY A 36 2.12 2.99 -12.77
N THR A 37 2.76 2.46 -13.79
CA THR A 37 2.60 2.99 -15.15
C THR A 37 1.26 2.55 -15.69
N LEU A 38 0.45 3.50 -16.18
CA LEU A 38 -0.81 3.17 -16.83
C LEU A 38 -0.56 2.24 -18.02
N THR A 39 -1.09 1.03 -17.94
CA THR A 39 -0.90 0.00 -18.97
C THR A 39 -2.07 -0.03 -19.94
N LYS A 40 -3.31 0.11 -19.44
CA LYS A 40 -4.50 0.00 -20.28
C LYS A 40 -5.68 0.79 -19.71
N ILE A 41 -6.51 1.33 -20.59
CA ILE A 41 -7.83 1.85 -20.26
C ILE A 41 -8.87 0.91 -20.88
N THR A 42 -9.87 0.52 -20.08
CA THR A 42 -10.96 -0.34 -20.55
C THR A 42 -12.33 0.17 -20.13
N ASP A 43 -13.35 -0.16 -20.91
CA ASP A 43 -14.74 0.06 -20.53
C ASP A 43 -15.25 -1.03 -19.56
N VAL A 44 -16.51 -0.93 -19.14
CA VAL A 44 -17.16 -1.90 -18.24
C VAL A 44 -17.25 -3.33 -18.79
N LEU A 45 -17.04 -3.52 -20.10
CA LEU A 45 -17.03 -4.81 -20.77
C LEU A 45 -15.60 -5.34 -20.99
N GLY A 46 -14.58 -4.62 -20.52
CA GLY A 46 -13.16 -4.98 -20.67
C GLY A 46 -12.59 -4.69 -22.06
N ARG A 47 -13.29 -3.94 -22.90
CA ARG A 47 -12.79 -3.52 -24.21
C ARG A 47 -11.85 -2.35 -24.05
N GLU A 48 -10.79 -2.32 -24.85
CA GLU A 48 -9.85 -1.20 -24.86
C GLU A 48 -10.57 0.08 -25.30
N SER A 49 -10.36 1.16 -24.56
CA SER A 49 -11.02 2.44 -24.75
C SER A 49 -10.01 3.57 -24.54
N ASN A 50 -10.35 4.77 -25.01
CA ASN A 50 -9.58 5.99 -24.75
C ASN A 50 -10.23 6.79 -23.62
N GLU A 51 -9.65 7.93 -23.28
CA GLU A 51 -10.27 8.86 -22.32
C GLU A 51 -11.54 9.49 -22.92
N GLU A 52 -12.70 8.99 -22.49
CA GLU A 52 -14.03 9.45 -22.90
C GLU A 52 -14.78 10.06 -21.70
N SER A 53 -15.49 11.15 -21.94
CA SER A 53 -16.34 11.79 -20.93
C SER A 53 -17.66 11.04 -20.76
N ASN A 54 -18.27 11.19 -19.58
CA ASN A 54 -19.58 10.67 -19.21
C ASN A 54 -19.72 9.14 -19.31
N VAL A 55 -18.61 8.40 -19.38
CA VAL A 55 -18.57 6.94 -19.41
C VAL A 55 -17.67 6.44 -18.26
N PRO A 56 -18.05 5.37 -17.55
CA PRO A 56 -17.19 4.72 -16.58
C PRO A 56 -16.03 3.96 -17.26
N LEU A 57 -14.81 4.35 -16.91
CA LEU A 57 -13.56 3.78 -17.40
C LEU A 57 -12.77 3.13 -16.27
N PHE A 58 -12.02 2.08 -16.61
CA PHE A 58 -11.08 1.39 -15.72
C PHE A 58 -9.65 1.56 -16.22
N TYR A 59 -8.82 2.20 -15.39
CA TYR A 59 -7.40 2.44 -15.62
C TYR A 59 -6.62 1.34 -14.92
N ILE A 60 -5.94 0.50 -15.69
CA ILE A 60 -5.20 -0.67 -15.23
C ILE A 60 -3.71 -0.32 -15.25
N PHE A 61 -3.06 -0.43 -14.10
CA PHE A 61 -1.66 -0.13 -13.89
C PHE A 61 -0.81 -1.41 -13.86
N ASP A 62 0.48 -1.29 -14.16
CA ASP A 62 1.43 -2.41 -14.20
C ASP A 62 1.70 -3.06 -12.82
N ASP A 63 1.50 -2.30 -11.75
CA ASP A 63 1.54 -2.74 -10.36
C ASP A 63 0.28 -3.54 -9.92
N GLY A 64 -0.69 -3.72 -10.83
CA GLY A 64 -1.93 -4.43 -10.59
C GLY A 64 -3.05 -3.58 -9.98
N ILE A 65 -2.82 -2.29 -9.73
CA ILE A 65 -3.86 -1.37 -9.30
C ILE A 65 -4.85 -1.14 -10.44
N VAL A 66 -6.14 -1.05 -10.09
CA VAL A 66 -7.21 -0.66 -11.02
C VAL A 66 -7.98 0.51 -10.43
N GLU A 67 -8.00 1.63 -11.17
CA GLU A 67 -8.77 2.81 -10.80
C GLU A 67 -10.01 2.97 -11.68
N LYS A 68 -11.17 3.21 -11.07
CA LYS A 68 -12.40 3.56 -11.79
C LYS A 68 -12.51 5.08 -11.90
N ARG A 69 -12.67 5.61 -13.11
CA ARG A 69 -12.83 7.05 -13.39
C ARG A 69 -14.09 7.34 -14.22
N ILE A 70 -14.71 8.49 -13.97
CA ILE A 70 -15.77 9.08 -14.80
C ILE A 70 -15.37 10.54 -15.02
N ILE A 71 -15.04 10.90 -16.25
CA ILE A 71 -14.68 12.27 -16.62
C ILE A 71 -15.97 13.01 -16.98
N MET A 72 -16.20 14.20 -16.43
CA MET A 72 -17.39 15.02 -16.72
C MET A 72 -16.95 16.28 -17.49
N GLU A 73 -17.74 16.75 -18.45
CA GLU A 73 -17.53 18.01 -19.21
C GLU A 73 -18.21 19.21 -18.53
#